data_AF-A0A957HYH8-F1
#
_entry.id   AF-A0A957HYH8-F1
#
_cell.length_a   1.000
_cell.length_b   1.000
_cell.length_c   1.000
_cell.angle_alpha   90.00
_cell.angle_beta   90.00
_cell.angle_gamma   90.00
#
_symmetry.space_group_name_H-M   'P 1'
#
loop_
_entity.id
_entity.type
_entity.pdbx_description
1 polymer ?
#
loop_
_entity_poly.entity_id
_entity_poly.type
_entity_poly.pdbx_seq_one_letter_code
_entity_poly.pdbx_strand_id
1 'polypeptide(L)'
;MKRYVVTVLMILGLLSILAACTTFTESETSVTVTAAVVAESTSTAVLPTNTPEPTASISPTETLAPTATLVPTYTPVPTNSPVTSADPALPDGFTQTTNEAMGISLQYPESWLTEFDELGGVIILADNAEAIESGDFANGTIVLVVATDFPGAGLALMAETLGRALTAENGILPGGEMAGDMQEFQINGQDAVKIMYTGIVPDSGEELTMPLTLVASDERVAFLVTLLPTENLVTSELVYMDIVNSLVLSVPVARKLDTSMYSVSIYDPLRDPAADLADALLQAEKTGKRVLLIVGGDWCIDCRMLDLFIGENQTIAAQVKQAFIVVKVNYSEENLNEDFLSQYPEIEWFPHFFIIENDGSFAEALDTREVMTDGKFDEVKFLDFLANWQSNETGVTSNNDSLYFVDEYDPERNPEADVLAATATAQAENKNILLVVGGDWCIWCHILSEFIDENLEVSAALQKGFIVLKVNYSEENTNSGFLAQYPSISGYPHLFVLDSNGELLHSQETSALESGNSYNREVMLNFLQLWSPQP
;
A
#
# COMPACT_ATOMS: atom_id res chain seq x y z
N MET A 1 26.48 -3.27 0.63
CA MET A 1 25.00 -3.37 0.56
C MET A 1 24.45 -4.65 -0.12
N LYS A 2 24.75 -4.95 -1.40
CA LYS A 2 23.99 -5.90 -2.25
C LYS A 2 24.07 -7.41 -1.96
N ARG A 3 24.96 -7.95 -1.12
CA ARG A 3 25.05 -9.42 -0.94
C ARG A 3 24.25 -9.90 0.25
N TYR A 4 24.51 -9.34 1.43
CA TYR A 4 23.89 -9.79 2.68
C TYR A 4 22.55 -9.11 3.00
N VAL A 5 22.34 -7.83 2.65
CA VAL A 5 21.00 -7.21 2.71
C VAL A 5 20.06 -7.92 1.74
N VAL A 6 20.56 -8.30 0.56
CA VAL A 6 19.83 -9.15 -0.38
C VAL A 6 19.61 -10.56 0.17
N THR A 7 20.59 -11.17 0.85
CA THR A 7 20.38 -12.46 1.54
C THR A 7 19.29 -12.36 2.60
N VAL A 8 19.29 -11.33 3.45
CA VAL A 8 18.26 -11.09 4.46
C VAL A 8 16.90 -10.86 3.80
N LEU A 9 16.80 -9.95 2.83
CA LEU A 9 15.57 -9.68 2.08
C LEU A 9 15.06 -10.90 1.30
N MET A 10 15.93 -11.73 0.73
CA MET A 10 15.56 -12.98 0.05
C MET A 10 15.04 -14.03 1.04
N ILE A 11 15.72 -14.20 2.18
CA ILE A 11 15.28 -15.11 3.25
C ILE A 11 13.90 -14.69 3.79
N LEU A 12 13.66 -13.39 3.90
CA LEU A 12 12.39 -12.83 4.36
C LEU A 12 11.28 -12.95 3.32
N GLY A 13 11.56 -12.70 2.04
CA GLY A 13 10.63 -12.98 0.95
C GLY A 13 10.22 -14.45 0.91
N LEU A 14 11.16 -15.37 1.14
CA LEU A 14 10.90 -16.80 1.32
C LEU A 14 10.03 -17.11 2.56
N LEU A 15 10.22 -16.41 3.68
CA LEU A 15 9.39 -16.53 4.89
C LEU A 15 7.96 -16.03 4.66
N SER A 16 7.78 -14.93 3.92
CA SER A 16 6.47 -14.40 3.51
C SER A 16 5.73 -15.37 2.58
N ILE A 17 6.44 -16.05 1.67
CA ILE A 17 5.90 -17.09 0.78
C ILE A 17 5.55 -18.37 1.56
N LEU A 18 6.38 -18.78 2.52
CA LEU A 18 6.12 -19.92 3.41
C LEU A 18 4.87 -19.68 4.29
N ALA A 19 4.67 -18.43 4.74
CA ALA A 19 3.48 -17.97 5.46
C ALA A 19 2.19 -18.00 4.59
N ALA A 20 2.29 -17.70 3.30
CA ALA A 20 1.17 -17.83 2.38
C ALA A 20 0.82 -19.31 2.05
N CYS A 21 1.76 -20.23 2.21
CA CYS A 21 1.55 -21.66 1.99
C CYS A 21 0.90 -22.39 3.18
N THR A 22 0.90 -21.84 4.39
CA THR A 22 0.29 -22.50 5.57
C THR A 22 -1.22 -22.26 5.69
N THR A 23 -1.81 -21.38 4.87
CA THR A 23 -3.27 -21.13 4.85
C THR A 23 -4.05 -22.00 3.85
N PHE A 24 -3.38 -22.92 3.14
CA PHE A 24 -4.05 -23.90 2.29
C PHE A 24 -3.81 -25.32 2.79
N THR A 25 -4.92 -26.03 3.06
CA THR A 25 -5.08 -27.47 3.33
C THR A 25 -5.07 -27.95 4.79
N GLU A 26 -6.19 -27.71 5.49
CA GLU A 26 -6.82 -28.80 6.26
C GLU A 26 -7.84 -29.52 5.35
N SER A 27 -7.37 -30.56 4.69
CA SER A 27 -8.20 -31.67 4.22
C SER A 27 -7.49 -32.93 4.68
N GLU A 28 -8.00 -33.53 5.75
CA GLU A 28 -7.57 -34.85 6.20
C GLU A 28 -7.56 -35.83 5.01
N THR A 29 -6.41 -36.42 4.70
CA THR A 29 -6.31 -37.87 4.56
C THR A 29 -4.85 -38.34 4.55
N SER A 30 -4.59 -39.22 5.51
CA SER A 30 -3.41 -40.06 5.76
C SER A 30 -2.47 -40.39 4.59
N VAL A 31 -1.17 -40.23 4.87
CA VAL A 31 -0.05 -40.85 4.16
C VAL A 31 0.00 -42.36 4.40
N THR A 32 0.29 -43.16 3.36
CA THR A 32 1.24 -44.28 3.45
C THR A 32 1.88 -44.56 2.08
N VAL A 33 3.18 -44.86 2.14
CA VAL A 33 4.15 -44.84 1.03
C VAL A 33 4.42 -46.26 0.49
N THR A 34 4.63 -46.32 -0.83
CA THR A 34 5.33 -47.32 -1.67
C THR A 34 4.80 -48.75 -1.87
N ALA A 35 4.84 -49.14 -3.14
CA ALA A 35 4.58 -50.44 -3.73
C ALA A 35 5.79 -51.41 -3.67
N ALA A 36 5.51 -52.72 -3.59
CA ALA A 36 6.17 -53.76 -4.41
C ALA A 36 5.56 -55.17 -4.21
N VAL A 37 4.92 -55.67 -5.28
CA VAL A 37 4.92 -57.03 -5.89
C VAL A 37 4.63 -58.30 -5.05
N VAL A 38 3.58 -59.06 -5.45
CA VAL A 38 3.57 -60.47 -5.99
C VAL A 38 2.25 -61.20 -5.66
N ALA A 39 1.50 -61.49 -6.73
CA ALA A 39 0.71 -62.67 -7.12
C ALA A 39 -0.07 -63.60 -6.15
N GLU A 40 -1.24 -64.00 -6.69
CA GLU A 40 -2.01 -65.27 -6.53
C GLU A 40 -2.90 -65.49 -5.28
N SER A 41 -4.22 -65.45 -5.48
CA SER A 41 -5.09 -66.63 -5.71
C SER A 41 -6.54 -66.46 -5.22
N THR A 42 -7.47 -66.70 -6.15
CA THR A 42 -8.85 -67.25 -6.06
C THR A 42 -9.59 -67.34 -4.71
N SER A 43 -10.86 -66.89 -4.66
CA SER A 43 -12.06 -67.77 -4.73
C SER A 43 -13.33 -67.16 -4.08
N THR A 44 -14.35 -66.96 -4.91
CA THR A 44 -15.82 -67.16 -4.70
C THR A 44 -16.51 -66.85 -3.35
N ALA A 45 -17.45 -65.88 -3.44
CA ALA A 45 -18.90 -65.93 -3.14
C ALA A 45 -19.43 -66.70 -1.91
N VAL A 46 -20.39 -66.09 -1.20
CA VAL A 46 -21.80 -66.56 -1.03
C VAL A 46 -22.50 -65.75 0.09
N LEU A 47 -23.67 -65.18 -0.25
CA LEU A 47 -24.73 -64.77 0.68
C LEU A 47 -25.60 -66.00 1.01
N PRO A 48 -26.24 -66.11 2.19
CA PRO A 48 -27.69 -65.85 2.17
C PRO A 48 -28.32 -65.28 3.46
N THR A 49 -29.57 -64.88 3.27
CA THR A 49 -30.61 -64.33 4.14
C THR A 49 -31.20 -65.31 5.17
N ASN A 50 -31.71 -64.80 6.31
CA ASN A 50 -33.13 -64.85 6.74
C ASN A 50 -33.33 -64.61 8.26
N THR A 51 -34.33 -63.77 8.57
CA THR A 51 -34.99 -63.49 9.85
C THR A 51 -35.76 -64.72 10.40
N PRO A 52 -36.12 -64.82 11.70
CA PRO A 52 -37.34 -64.15 12.22
C PRO A 52 -37.27 -63.65 13.70
N GLU A 53 -38.12 -62.66 14.01
CA GLU A 53 -38.60 -62.22 15.36
C GLU A 53 -39.59 -63.27 15.97
N PRO A 54 -40.17 -63.16 17.21
CA PRO A 54 -40.51 -61.94 17.98
C PRO A 54 -40.44 -61.98 19.55
N THR A 55 -40.73 -60.81 20.14
CA THR A 55 -41.42 -60.52 21.43
C THR A 55 -40.63 -60.44 22.75
N ALA A 56 -40.56 -59.22 23.32
CA ALA A 56 -41.22 -58.87 24.59
C ALA A 56 -41.09 -57.38 24.93
N SER A 57 -42.21 -56.85 25.44
CA SER A 57 -42.53 -55.46 25.81
C SER A 57 -41.88 -55.00 27.12
N ILE A 58 -41.44 -53.73 27.18
CA ILE A 58 -41.44 -52.89 28.39
C ILE A 58 -41.66 -51.40 28.05
N SER A 59 -42.52 -50.77 28.87
CA SER A 59 -43.10 -49.41 28.85
C SER A 59 -42.08 -48.25 29.09
N PRO A 60 -42.48 -46.96 28.93
CA PRO A 60 -41.59 -45.87 28.53
C PRO A 60 -40.90 -45.17 29.71
N THR A 61 -39.66 -44.74 29.50
CA THR A 61 -38.93 -43.82 30.38
C THR A 61 -39.01 -42.40 29.83
N GLU A 62 -39.28 -41.45 30.71
CA GLU A 62 -39.44 -40.02 30.47
C GLU A 62 -38.31 -39.41 29.63
N THR A 63 -38.71 -38.58 28.66
CA THR A 63 -37.81 -37.68 27.91
C THR A 63 -37.48 -36.49 28.79
N LEU A 64 -36.23 -36.39 29.26
CA LEU A 64 -35.68 -35.15 29.80
C LEU A 64 -35.29 -34.23 28.65
N ALA A 65 -35.81 -33.00 28.69
CA ALA A 65 -35.46 -31.92 27.78
C ALA A 65 -33.95 -31.59 27.83
N PRO A 66 -33.33 -31.17 26.72
CA PRO A 66 -31.92 -30.81 26.72
C PRO A 66 -31.70 -29.53 27.55
N THR A 67 -30.82 -29.65 28.54
CA THR A 67 -30.25 -28.53 29.30
C THR A 67 -29.56 -27.56 28.33
N ALA A 68 -30.00 -26.31 28.33
CA ALA A 68 -29.33 -25.23 27.62
C ALA A 68 -27.90 -25.05 28.18
N THR A 69 -26.89 -25.36 27.36
CA THR A 69 -25.51 -24.97 27.64
C THR A 69 -25.42 -23.44 27.54
N LEU A 70 -25.05 -22.79 28.64
CA LEU A 70 -24.81 -21.35 28.66
C LEU A 70 -23.65 -21.02 27.71
N VAL A 71 -23.95 -20.27 26.65
CA VAL A 71 -22.94 -19.59 25.84
C VAL A 71 -22.31 -18.50 26.71
N PRO A 72 -20.98 -18.42 26.87
CA PRO A 72 -20.37 -17.31 27.60
C PRO A 72 -20.63 -16.02 26.83
N THR A 73 -21.41 -15.13 27.43
CA THR A 73 -21.59 -13.76 26.96
C THR A 73 -20.24 -13.03 27.10
N TYR A 74 -19.59 -12.75 25.98
CA TYR A 74 -18.44 -11.85 25.95
C TYR A 74 -18.96 -10.43 26.20
N THR A 75 -18.78 -9.94 27.43
CA THR A 75 -18.91 -8.51 27.70
C THR A 75 -17.60 -7.87 27.22
N PRO A 76 -17.61 -6.96 26.23
CA PRO A 76 -16.39 -6.26 25.85
C PRO A 76 -15.87 -5.52 27.08
N VAL A 77 -14.66 -5.87 27.50
CA VAL A 77 -13.89 -5.05 28.43
C VAL A 77 -13.65 -3.73 27.71
N PRO A 78 -13.90 -2.57 28.34
CA PRO A 78 -13.56 -1.30 27.72
C PRO A 78 -12.05 -1.32 27.43
N THR A 79 -11.70 -1.26 26.14
CA THR A 79 -10.34 -1.02 25.69
C THR A 79 -9.95 0.32 26.30
N ASN A 80 -9.07 0.30 27.30
CA ASN A 80 -8.43 1.53 27.72
C ASN A 80 -7.76 2.10 26.47
N SER A 81 -8.04 3.36 26.16
CA SER A 81 -7.29 4.15 25.20
C SER A 81 -5.78 3.92 25.41
N PRO A 82 -4.95 3.98 24.36
CA PRO A 82 -3.51 3.77 24.50
C PRO A 82 -3.01 4.66 25.63
N VAL A 83 -2.46 4.03 26.67
CA VAL A 83 -1.62 4.77 27.61
C VAL A 83 -0.47 5.26 26.75
N THR A 84 -0.35 6.57 26.58
CA THR A 84 0.82 7.21 26.00
C THR A 84 2.02 6.70 26.79
N SER A 85 2.74 5.71 26.27
CA SER A 85 4.00 5.28 26.86
C SER A 85 4.89 6.50 26.80
N ALA A 86 5.33 7.00 27.94
CA ALA A 86 6.41 7.97 27.95
C ALA A 86 7.56 7.36 27.14
N ASP A 87 8.11 8.12 26.18
CA ASP A 87 9.29 7.69 25.43
C ASP A 87 10.34 7.17 26.42
N PRO A 88 11.01 6.04 26.12
CA PRO A 88 12.07 5.54 26.97
C PRO A 88 13.11 6.64 27.23
N ALA A 89 13.58 6.77 28.48
CA ALA A 89 14.52 7.83 28.82
C ALA A 89 15.82 7.66 28.02
N LEU A 90 16.23 8.71 27.30
CA LEU A 90 17.41 8.71 26.43
C LEU A 90 18.71 8.53 27.25
N PRO A 91 19.50 7.46 27.01
CA PRO A 91 20.80 7.27 27.66
C PRO A 91 21.79 8.39 27.32
N ASP A 92 22.76 8.63 28.20
CA ASP A 92 23.83 9.61 27.94
C ASP A 92 24.63 9.23 26.67
N GLY A 93 24.73 10.15 25.71
CA GLY A 93 25.44 9.93 24.44
C GLY A 93 24.65 9.15 23.39
N PHE A 94 23.34 8.98 23.57
CA PHE A 94 22.42 8.43 22.57
C PHE A 94 21.57 9.54 21.96
N THR A 95 21.13 9.32 20.72
CA THR A 95 20.10 10.11 20.04
C THR A 95 18.90 9.21 19.73
N GLN A 96 17.76 9.83 19.42
CA GLN A 96 16.53 9.14 19.04
C GLN A 96 16.17 9.48 17.60
N THR A 97 15.65 8.50 16.88
CA THR A 97 14.99 8.72 15.58
C THR A 97 13.60 8.11 15.60
N THR A 98 12.70 8.72 14.84
CA THR A 98 11.35 8.21 14.60
C THR A 98 11.11 8.27 13.09
N ASN A 99 10.76 7.12 12.52
CA ASN A 99 10.29 7.02 11.14
C ASN A 99 8.80 6.69 11.18
N GLU A 100 7.97 7.70 10.90
CA GLU A 100 6.50 7.58 10.95
C GLU A 100 5.94 6.71 9.83
N ALA A 101 6.59 6.70 8.66
CA ALA A 101 6.19 5.87 7.51
C ALA A 101 6.37 4.38 7.83
N MET A 102 7.47 4.03 8.48
CA MET A 102 7.71 2.68 9.00
C MET A 102 7.10 2.44 10.39
N GLY A 103 6.45 3.43 11.01
CA GLY A 103 5.89 3.33 12.36
C GLY A 103 6.89 2.81 13.39
N ILE A 104 8.08 3.40 13.45
CA ILE A 104 9.15 2.92 14.33
C ILE A 104 9.88 4.07 15.01
N SER A 105 10.19 3.88 16.28
CA SER A 105 11.09 4.77 17.04
C SER A 105 12.15 3.95 17.75
N LEU A 106 13.38 4.44 17.75
CA LEU A 106 14.50 3.79 18.44
C LEU A 106 15.59 4.80 18.79
N GLN A 107 16.43 4.42 19.75
CA GLN A 107 17.58 5.17 20.23
C GLN A 107 18.87 4.45 19.90
N TYR A 108 19.91 5.22 19.59
CA TYR A 108 21.23 4.69 19.21
C TYR A 108 22.34 5.70 19.58
N PRO A 109 23.62 5.26 19.72
CA PRO A 109 24.71 6.17 20.06
C PRO A 109 24.82 7.35 19.07
N GLU A 110 25.01 8.56 19.57
CA GLU A 110 25.13 9.79 18.74
C GLU A 110 26.26 9.72 17.70
N SER A 111 27.30 8.91 17.96
CA SER A 111 28.42 8.73 17.04
C SER A 111 28.12 7.79 15.88
N TRP A 112 26.98 7.09 15.89
CA TRP A 112 26.60 6.14 14.85
C TRP A 112 25.83 6.84 13.73
N LEU A 113 25.99 6.32 12.52
CA LEU A 113 25.31 6.71 11.32
C LEU A 113 24.04 5.88 11.15
N THR A 114 23.02 6.46 10.51
CA THR A 114 21.75 5.78 10.23
C THR A 114 21.35 5.92 8.77
N GLU A 115 20.88 4.83 8.19
CA GLU A 115 20.32 4.77 6.85
C GLU A 115 18.94 4.08 6.90
N PHE A 116 17.95 4.69 6.26
CA PHE A 116 16.59 4.16 6.14
C PHE A 116 16.36 3.69 4.71
N ASP A 117 16.03 2.42 4.56
CA ASP A 117 15.37 1.87 3.38
C ASP A 117 13.90 1.63 3.76
N GLU A 118 13.10 2.68 3.64
CA GLU A 118 11.66 2.67 3.98
C GLU A 118 10.87 1.63 3.17
N LEU A 119 11.44 1.14 2.07
CA LEU A 119 10.78 0.30 1.07
C LEU A 119 11.13 -1.16 1.21
N GLY A 120 12.36 -1.47 1.61
CA GLY A 120 12.74 -2.77 2.15
C GLY A 120 12.27 -2.98 3.60
N GLY A 121 11.77 -1.94 4.25
CA GLY A 121 11.47 -1.94 5.67
C GLY A 121 12.73 -2.11 6.52
N VAL A 122 13.90 -1.65 6.03
CA VAL A 122 15.21 -1.87 6.66
C VAL A 122 15.75 -0.56 7.22
N ILE A 123 16.35 -0.63 8.41
CA ILE A 123 17.11 0.42 9.06
C ILE A 123 18.49 -0.14 9.36
N ILE A 124 19.53 0.57 8.93
CA ILE A 124 20.91 0.23 9.21
C ILE A 124 21.48 1.27 10.17
N LEU A 125 22.02 0.81 11.29
CA LEU A 125 22.77 1.62 12.24
C LEU A 125 24.22 1.14 12.21
N ALA A 126 25.20 2.04 12.11
CA ALA A 126 26.60 1.65 12.09
C ALA A 126 27.50 2.68 12.77
N ASP A 127 28.59 2.22 13.38
CA ASP A 127 29.56 3.09 14.06
C ASP A 127 30.49 3.87 13.10
N ASN A 128 30.51 3.53 11.81
CA ASN A 128 31.32 4.20 10.80
C ASN A 128 30.73 4.08 9.38
N ALA A 129 31.14 4.97 8.47
CA ALA A 129 30.62 5.03 7.10
C ALA A 129 31.05 3.83 6.23
N GLU A 130 32.25 3.30 6.46
CA GLU A 130 32.76 2.15 5.72
C GLU A 130 31.93 0.89 6.00
N ALA A 131 31.41 0.72 7.22
CA ALA A 131 30.51 -0.36 7.59
C ALA A 131 29.15 -0.27 6.84
N ILE A 132 28.61 0.95 6.67
CA ILE A 132 27.42 1.19 5.83
C ILE A 132 27.71 0.87 4.35
N GLU A 133 28.82 1.40 3.81
CA GLU A 133 29.15 1.31 2.38
C GLU A 133 29.57 -0.09 1.94
N SER A 134 30.47 -0.74 2.71
CA SER A 134 31.01 -2.06 2.40
C SER A 134 29.96 -3.16 2.50
N GLY A 135 28.98 -3.01 3.39
CA GLY A 135 28.03 -4.07 3.75
C GLY A 135 28.71 -5.28 4.38
N ASP A 136 29.88 -5.07 4.97
CA ASP A 136 30.49 -6.03 5.88
C ASP A 136 29.77 -5.95 7.23
N PHE A 137 29.27 -7.08 7.71
CA PHE A 137 28.57 -7.17 8.99
C PHE A 137 29.55 -7.17 10.15
N ALA A 138 30.85 -7.19 9.87
CA ALA A 138 31.90 -7.11 10.88
C ALA A 138 32.01 -5.68 11.44
N ASN A 139 31.93 -5.57 12.77
CA ASN A 139 32.11 -4.36 13.59
C ASN A 139 30.95 -3.36 13.60
N GLY A 140 30.10 -3.45 14.65
CA GLY A 140 29.29 -2.31 15.09
C GLY A 140 28.12 -1.95 14.17
N THR A 141 27.73 -2.82 13.25
CA THR A 141 26.53 -2.62 12.41
C THR A 141 25.35 -3.39 12.98
N ILE A 142 24.22 -2.70 13.15
CA ILE A 142 22.93 -3.30 13.50
C ILE A 142 22.00 -3.11 12.30
N VAL A 143 21.46 -4.22 11.82
CA VAL A 143 20.39 -4.21 10.82
C VAL A 143 19.09 -4.53 11.53
N LEU A 144 18.16 -3.61 11.40
CA LEU A 144 16.79 -3.72 11.87
C LEU A 144 15.90 -3.81 10.64
N VAL A 145 15.02 -4.79 10.62
CA VAL A 145 14.04 -4.92 9.54
C VAL A 145 12.66 -5.06 10.16
N VAL A 146 11.68 -4.38 9.57
CA VAL A 146 10.31 -4.30 10.05
C VAL A 146 9.38 -4.94 9.02
N ALA A 147 8.65 -5.96 9.45
CA ALA A 147 7.59 -6.59 8.67
C ALA A 147 6.22 -6.21 9.24
N THR A 148 5.27 -5.87 8.35
CA THR A 148 3.92 -5.38 8.69
C THR A 148 2.83 -6.45 8.65
N ASP A 149 3.10 -7.61 8.05
CA ASP A 149 2.12 -8.68 7.88
C ASP A 149 2.78 -10.04 8.21
N PHE A 150 2.43 -10.62 9.36
CA PHE A 150 2.87 -11.98 9.69
C PHE A 150 1.73 -12.82 10.28
N PRO A 151 1.59 -14.10 9.85
CA PRO A 151 0.46 -14.92 10.25
C PRO A 151 0.73 -15.61 11.58
N GLY A 152 0.68 -14.91 12.71
CA GLY A 152 0.49 -15.48 14.05
C GLY A 152 1.37 -16.65 14.50
N ALA A 153 2.44 -16.98 13.77
CA ALA A 153 3.40 -18.01 14.14
C ALA A 153 4.13 -17.49 15.37
N GLY A 154 4.16 -18.26 16.46
CA GLY A 154 4.77 -17.80 17.70
C GLY A 154 6.20 -17.31 17.47
N LEU A 155 6.56 -16.19 18.10
CA LEU A 155 7.85 -15.49 17.95
C LEU A 155 9.06 -16.43 18.04
N ALA A 156 9.01 -17.43 18.93
CA ALA A 156 10.02 -18.46 19.09
C ALA A 156 10.32 -19.23 17.79
N LEU A 157 9.28 -19.70 17.10
CA LEU A 157 9.41 -20.47 15.86
C LEU A 157 9.95 -19.60 14.73
N MET A 158 9.54 -18.32 14.68
CA MET A 158 10.04 -17.36 13.71
C MET A 158 11.53 -17.09 13.91
N ALA A 159 11.95 -16.84 15.15
CA ALA A 159 13.34 -16.60 15.49
C ALA A 159 14.24 -17.79 15.16
N GLU A 160 13.76 -19.02 15.37
CA GLU A 160 14.50 -20.23 14.99
C GLU A 160 14.60 -20.39 13.47
N THR A 161 13.49 -20.16 12.74
CA THR A 161 13.46 -20.31 11.28
C THR A 161 14.36 -19.27 10.61
N LEU A 162 14.28 -18.02 11.05
CA LEU A 162 15.13 -16.94 10.55
C LEU A 162 16.59 -17.21 10.90
N GLY A 163 16.88 -17.59 12.14
CA GLY A 163 18.24 -17.89 12.55
C GLY A 163 18.90 -19.01 11.74
N ARG A 164 18.16 -20.09 11.43
CA ARG A 164 18.65 -21.17 10.52
C ARG A 164 18.97 -20.65 9.12
N ALA A 165 18.17 -19.73 8.60
CA ALA A 165 18.42 -19.14 7.30
C ALA A 165 19.65 -18.21 7.33
N LEU A 166 19.82 -17.46 8.42
CA LEU A 166 20.99 -16.60 8.64
C LEU A 166 22.29 -17.38 8.84
N THR A 167 22.23 -18.64 9.30
CA THR A 167 23.42 -19.50 9.47
C THR A 167 23.62 -20.52 8.34
N ALA A 168 22.79 -20.50 7.29
CA ALA A 168 22.97 -21.33 6.11
C ALA A 168 24.28 -21.01 5.36
N GLU A 169 24.70 -21.85 4.42
CA GLU A 169 25.97 -21.67 3.67
C GLU A 169 26.14 -20.29 3.02
N ASN A 170 25.04 -19.67 2.60
CA ASN A 170 25.02 -18.33 1.98
C ASN A 170 24.50 -17.23 2.94
N GLY A 171 24.33 -17.55 4.22
CA GLY A 171 23.82 -16.68 5.27
C GLY A 171 24.83 -15.65 5.77
N ILE A 172 24.44 -14.86 6.79
CA ILE A 172 25.31 -13.86 7.44
C ILE A 172 26.43 -14.53 8.23
N LEU A 173 26.13 -15.64 8.91
CA LEU A 173 27.10 -16.39 9.72
C LEU A 173 27.12 -17.86 9.28
N PRO A 174 27.68 -18.19 8.09
CA PRO A 174 27.62 -19.53 7.54
C PRO A 174 28.19 -20.60 8.46
N GLY A 175 27.41 -21.66 8.68
CA GLY A 175 27.80 -22.75 9.58
C GLY A 175 27.75 -22.40 11.07
N GLY A 176 27.17 -21.24 11.42
CA GLY A 176 26.91 -20.87 12.80
C GLY A 176 25.89 -21.78 13.48
N GLU A 177 26.03 -21.94 14.79
CA GLU A 177 25.17 -22.77 15.63
C GLU A 177 24.54 -21.95 16.75
N MET A 178 23.38 -22.39 17.25
CA MET A 178 22.73 -21.74 18.40
C MET A 178 23.60 -21.84 19.65
N ALA A 179 23.78 -20.71 20.34
CA ALA A 179 24.53 -20.59 21.57
C ALA A 179 23.59 -20.35 22.75
N GLY A 180 23.30 -21.42 23.49
CA GLY A 180 22.44 -21.37 24.68
C GLY A 180 20.94 -21.40 24.38
N ASP A 181 20.15 -21.14 25.42
CA ASP A 181 18.69 -21.20 25.35
C ASP A 181 18.09 -19.89 24.83
N MET A 182 16.93 -20.02 24.18
CA MET A 182 16.09 -18.89 23.77
C MET A 182 15.59 -18.09 24.97
N GLN A 183 15.60 -16.77 24.85
CA GLN A 183 15.20 -15.85 25.92
C GLN A 183 13.98 -15.05 25.51
N GLU A 184 12.85 -15.29 26.17
CA GLU A 184 11.63 -14.48 26.01
C GLU A 184 11.58 -13.37 27.05
N PHE A 185 11.18 -12.16 26.63
CA PHE A 185 11.09 -10.98 27.48
C PHE A 185 10.12 -9.94 26.91
N GLN A 186 10.03 -8.78 27.56
CA GLN A 186 9.16 -7.66 27.17
C GLN A 186 9.97 -6.39 26.97
N ILE A 187 9.65 -5.62 25.94
CA ILE A 187 10.24 -4.31 25.66
C ILE A 187 9.11 -3.29 25.52
N ASN A 188 9.01 -2.35 26.46
CA ASN A 188 7.97 -1.31 26.41
C ASN A 188 6.53 -1.87 26.25
N GLY A 189 6.27 -3.07 26.78
CA GLY A 189 4.99 -3.77 26.66
C GLY A 189 4.80 -4.58 25.37
N GLN A 190 5.84 -4.71 24.55
CA GLN A 190 5.90 -5.53 23.33
C GLN A 190 6.56 -6.87 23.63
N ASP A 191 6.02 -7.96 23.07
CA ASP A 191 6.59 -9.29 23.18
C ASP A 191 7.93 -9.36 22.43
N ALA A 192 8.95 -9.92 23.07
CA ALA A 192 10.28 -10.05 22.46
C ALA A 192 10.90 -11.43 22.72
N VAL A 193 11.70 -11.89 21.76
CA VAL A 193 12.52 -13.11 21.89
C VAL A 193 13.92 -12.85 21.37
N LYS A 194 14.94 -13.32 22.09
CA LYS A 194 16.35 -13.27 21.70
C LYS A 194 16.93 -14.68 21.61
N ILE A 195 17.69 -14.92 20.55
CA ILE A 195 18.51 -16.13 20.36
C ILE A 195 19.92 -15.70 19.99
N MET A 196 20.92 -16.37 20.55
CA MET A 196 22.31 -16.15 20.19
C MET A 196 22.77 -17.25 19.23
N TYR A 197 23.53 -16.87 18.21
CA TYR A 197 24.25 -17.80 17.35
C TYR A 197 25.75 -17.53 17.44
N THR A 198 26.58 -18.55 17.34
CA THR A 198 28.05 -18.43 17.32
C THR A 198 28.61 -19.13 16.11
N GLY A 199 29.65 -18.56 15.51
CA GLY A 199 30.25 -19.11 14.31
C GLY A 199 31.54 -18.41 13.93
N ILE A 200 32.18 -18.92 12.89
CA ILE A 200 33.41 -18.38 12.33
C ILE A 200 33.07 -17.69 11.02
N VAL A 201 33.44 -16.42 10.88
CA VAL A 201 33.18 -15.68 9.63
C VAL A 201 34.12 -16.19 8.53
N PRO A 202 33.57 -16.58 7.35
CA PRO A 202 34.39 -16.93 6.19
C PRO A 202 35.27 -15.74 5.82
N ASP A 203 36.55 -16.00 5.55
CA ASP A 203 37.61 -15.03 5.19
C ASP A 203 38.37 -14.39 6.37
N SER A 204 37.72 -13.99 7.48
CA SER A 204 38.45 -13.42 8.64
C SER A 204 38.95 -14.50 9.61
N GLY A 205 38.23 -15.62 9.72
CA GLY A 205 38.53 -16.66 10.71
C GLY A 205 38.21 -16.23 12.16
N GLU A 206 37.55 -15.09 12.34
CA GLU A 206 37.17 -14.57 13.65
C GLU A 206 35.93 -15.28 14.18
N GLU A 207 35.94 -15.54 15.50
CA GLU A 207 34.80 -16.11 16.20
C GLU A 207 33.87 -14.98 16.66
N LEU A 208 32.67 -14.93 16.08
CA LEU A 208 31.66 -13.92 16.35
C LEU A 208 30.40 -14.54 16.95
N THR A 209 29.68 -13.70 17.69
CA THR A 209 28.35 -14.00 18.23
C THR A 209 27.31 -13.12 17.57
N MET A 210 26.24 -13.70 17.06
CA MET A 210 25.14 -13.01 16.40
C MET A 210 23.87 -13.08 17.27
N PRO A 211 23.54 -12.04 18.03
CA PRO A 211 22.22 -11.93 18.62
C PRO A 211 21.18 -11.68 17.52
N LEU A 212 20.12 -12.49 17.51
CA LEU A 212 18.89 -12.26 16.77
C LEU A 212 17.79 -11.96 17.78
N THR A 213 17.26 -10.74 17.76
CA THR A 213 16.10 -10.35 18.58
C THR A 213 14.90 -10.07 17.69
N LEU A 214 13.75 -10.66 17.99
CA LEU A 214 12.46 -10.30 17.39
C LEU A 214 11.65 -9.54 18.44
N VAL A 215 10.94 -8.50 18.01
CA VAL A 215 10.03 -7.68 18.82
C VAL A 215 8.72 -7.56 18.07
N ALA A 216 7.60 -7.91 18.70
CA ALA A 216 6.28 -7.81 18.08
C ALA A 216 5.33 -6.91 18.85
N SER A 217 4.52 -6.19 18.09
CA SER A 217 3.41 -5.37 18.58
C SER A 217 2.27 -5.47 17.58
N ASP A 218 1.10 -5.90 18.05
CA ASP A 218 -0.07 -6.18 17.21
C ASP A 218 0.25 -7.12 16.04
N GLU A 219 0.02 -6.71 14.78
CA GLU A 219 0.33 -7.47 13.56
C GLU A 219 1.73 -7.18 13.00
N ARG A 220 2.58 -6.46 13.75
CA ARG A 220 3.91 -6.02 13.31
C ARG A 220 5.04 -6.73 14.04
N VAL A 221 6.09 -7.08 13.31
CA VAL A 221 7.30 -7.67 13.88
C VAL A 221 8.54 -6.98 13.34
N ALA A 222 9.42 -6.58 14.24
CA ALA A 222 10.77 -6.14 13.93
C ALA A 222 11.76 -7.24 14.32
N PHE A 223 12.81 -7.41 13.54
CA PHE A 223 13.95 -8.23 13.94
C PHE A 223 15.26 -7.47 13.77
N LEU A 224 16.13 -7.67 14.75
CA LEU A 224 17.40 -6.99 14.92
C LEU A 224 18.52 -8.01 14.92
N VAL A 225 19.47 -7.83 14.02
CA VAL A 225 20.65 -8.69 13.88
C VAL A 225 21.93 -7.86 13.83
N THR A 226 22.97 -8.36 14.49
CA THR A 226 24.33 -7.79 14.46
C THR A 226 25.37 -8.88 14.70
N LEU A 227 26.63 -8.65 14.34
CA LEU A 227 27.76 -9.52 14.69
C LEU A 227 28.61 -8.87 15.77
N LEU A 228 28.75 -9.55 16.91
CA LEU A 228 29.49 -9.09 18.07
C LEU A 228 30.81 -9.89 18.22
N PRO A 229 31.97 -9.23 18.39
CA PRO A 229 33.22 -9.92 18.65
C PRO A 229 33.20 -10.60 20.01
N THR A 230 33.60 -11.87 20.06
CA THR A 230 33.63 -12.67 21.31
C THR A 230 34.56 -12.09 22.38
N GLU A 231 35.64 -11.43 21.97
CA GLU A 231 36.60 -10.79 22.89
C GLU A 231 36.02 -9.59 23.66
N ASN A 232 35.04 -8.88 23.09
CA ASN A 232 34.40 -7.69 23.67
C ASN A 232 32.88 -7.86 23.83
N LEU A 233 32.42 -9.12 23.90
CA LEU A 233 31.00 -9.46 23.83
C LEU A 233 30.16 -8.72 24.87
N VAL A 234 30.62 -8.63 26.12
CA VAL A 234 29.87 -7.98 27.20
C VAL A 234 29.60 -6.51 26.88
N THR A 235 30.61 -5.78 26.41
CA THR A 235 30.47 -4.35 26.12
C THR A 235 29.61 -4.12 24.88
N SER A 236 29.77 -4.94 23.85
CA SER A 236 28.98 -4.81 22.62
C SER A 236 27.53 -5.25 22.82
N GLU A 237 27.28 -6.24 23.67
CA GLU A 237 25.92 -6.68 24.04
C GLU A 237 25.18 -5.60 24.84
N LEU A 238 25.85 -4.82 25.67
CA LEU A 238 25.20 -3.70 26.38
C LEU A 238 24.67 -2.64 25.40
N VAL A 239 25.50 -2.19 24.44
CA VAL A 239 25.07 -1.23 23.42
C VAL A 239 23.94 -1.80 22.56
N TYR A 240 24.05 -3.06 22.16
CA TYR A 240 22.98 -3.75 21.44
C TYR A 240 21.67 -3.77 22.24
N MET A 241 21.72 -4.13 23.52
CA MET A 241 20.52 -4.20 24.36
C MET A 241 19.94 -2.82 24.67
N ASP A 242 20.74 -1.75 24.77
CA ASP A 242 20.22 -0.39 24.93
C ASP A 242 19.41 0.04 23.69
N ILE A 243 19.91 -0.29 22.49
CA ILE A 243 19.20 -0.04 21.23
C ILE A 243 17.91 -0.89 21.18
N VAL A 244 18.00 -2.18 21.44
CA VAL A 244 16.84 -3.10 21.45
C VAL A 244 15.77 -2.63 22.45
N ASN A 245 16.16 -2.27 23.67
CA ASN A 245 15.22 -1.87 24.73
C ASN A 245 14.55 -0.52 24.46
N SER A 246 15.12 0.31 23.58
CA SER A 246 14.53 1.57 23.15
C SER A 246 13.48 1.43 22.05
N LEU A 247 13.39 0.26 21.41
CA LEU A 247 12.54 0.05 20.25
C LEU A 247 11.05 0.17 20.61
N VAL A 248 10.34 0.97 19.82
CA VAL A 248 8.88 1.10 19.86
C VAL A 248 8.35 0.92 18.45
N LEU A 249 7.50 -0.09 18.27
CA LEU A 249 6.67 -0.24 17.07
C LEU A 249 5.35 0.51 17.29
N SER A 250 5.03 1.42 16.37
CA SER A 250 3.77 2.17 16.35
C SER A 250 2.94 1.79 15.13
N VAL A 251 1.72 2.34 15.01
CA VAL A 251 0.96 2.19 13.76
C VAL A 251 1.65 3.05 12.70
N PRO A 252 2.06 2.50 11.54
CA PRO A 252 2.63 3.29 10.46
C PRO A 252 1.58 4.27 9.94
N VAL A 253 1.97 5.50 9.66
CA VAL A 253 1.08 6.45 8.97
C VAL A 253 0.99 6.00 7.51
N ALA A 254 -0.16 5.43 7.11
CA ALA A 254 -0.38 5.02 5.73
C ALA A 254 -0.19 6.22 4.78
N ARG A 255 0.85 6.18 3.92
CA ARG A 255 1.01 7.14 2.82
C ARG A 255 -0.07 6.87 1.78
N LYS A 256 -0.99 7.82 1.58
CA LYS A 256 -1.99 7.77 0.49
C LYS A 256 -1.26 8.03 -0.84
N LEU A 257 -0.80 6.96 -1.49
CA LEU A 257 -0.25 7.02 -2.85
C LEU A 257 -1.39 7.37 -3.82
N ASP A 258 -1.25 8.46 -4.58
CA ASP A 258 -2.20 8.76 -5.66
C ASP A 258 -2.00 7.78 -6.81
N THR A 259 -2.86 6.76 -6.84
CA THR A 259 -2.87 5.73 -7.88
C THR A 259 -3.95 5.98 -8.93
N SER A 260 -4.66 7.12 -8.87
CA SER A 260 -5.81 7.41 -9.73
C SER A 260 -5.46 7.56 -11.22
N MET A 261 -4.18 7.71 -11.55
CA MET A 261 -3.68 7.79 -12.93
C MET A 261 -3.50 6.43 -13.61
N TYR A 262 -3.52 5.33 -12.85
CA TYR A 262 -3.29 3.99 -13.39
C TYR A 262 -4.60 3.35 -13.86
N SER A 263 -4.68 2.99 -15.13
CA SER A 263 -5.70 2.06 -15.64
C SER A 263 -5.36 0.61 -15.29
N VAL A 264 -4.08 0.29 -15.16
CA VAL A 264 -3.56 -0.96 -14.59
C VAL A 264 -2.42 -0.60 -13.64
N SER A 265 -2.63 -0.80 -12.34
CA SER A 265 -1.75 -0.33 -11.26
C SER A 265 -0.78 -1.40 -10.72
N ILE A 266 -0.93 -2.66 -11.13
CA ILE A 266 -0.11 -3.79 -10.68
C ILE A 266 0.53 -4.54 -11.86
N TYR A 267 1.69 -5.16 -11.65
CA TYR A 267 2.26 -6.09 -12.62
C TYR A 267 1.66 -7.49 -12.38
N ASP A 268 0.73 -7.90 -13.24
CA ASP A 268 0.07 -9.20 -13.12
C ASP A 268 0.35 -10.06 -14.36
N PRO A 269 1.04 -11.22 -14.20
CA PRO A 269 1.37 -12.11 -15.33
C PRO A 269 0.15 -12.73 -16.00
N LEU A 270 -1.04 -12.69 -15.39
CA LEU A 270 -2.28 -13.25 -15.94
C LEU A 270 -3.08 -12.26 -16.80
N ARG A 271 -2.69 -10.98 -16.84
CA ARG A 271 -3.37 -9.97 -17.65
C ARG A 271 -3.01 -10.08 -19.12
N ASP A 272 -3.95 -9.67 -19.96
CA ASP A 272 -3.73 -9.51 -21.41
C ASP A 272 -3.34 -8.05 -21.70
N PRO A 273 -2.06 -7.76 -21.93
CA PRO A 273 -1.61 -6.38 -22.15
C PRO A 273 -2.15 -5.76 -23.44
N ALA A 274 -2.57 -6.58 -24.42
CA ALA A 274 -3.20 -6.06 -25.64
C ALA A 274 -4.61 -5.55 -25.36
N ALA A 275 -5.37 -6.27 -24.54
CA ALA A 275 -6.68 -5.82 -24.08
C ALA A 275 -6.57 -4.58 -23.19
N ASP A 276 -5.59 -4.57 -22.27
CA ASP A 276 -5.35 -3.43 -21.38
C ASP A 276 -4.97 -2.16 -22.15
N LEU A 277 -4.10 -2.28 -23.16
CA LEU A 277 -3.77 -1.16 -24.05
C LEU A 277 -5.00 -0.70 -24.84
N ALA A 278 -5.83 -1.60 -25.34
CA ALA A 278 -7.05 -1.23 -26.07
C ALA A 278 -8.02 -0.43 -25.18
N ASP A 279 -8.22 -0.85 -23.93
CA ASP A 279 -9.06 -0.14 -22.97
C ASP A 279 -8.47 1.23 -22.59
N ALA A 280 -7.15 1.32 -22.44
CA ALA A 280 -6.46 2.58 -22.20
C ALA A 280 -6.56 3.54 -23.40
N LEU A 281 -6.47 3.03 -24.63
CA LEU A 281 -6.63 3.84 -25.85
C LEU A 281 -8.04 4.41 -25.96
N LEU A 282 -9.07 3.67 -25.56
CA LEU A 282 -10.43 4.21 -25.49
C LEU A 282 -10.57 5.36 -24.48
N GLN A 283 -9.78 5.37 -23.41
CA GLN A 283 -9.73 6.48 -22.45
C GLN A 283 -8.88 7.64 -22.98
N ALA A 284 -7.75 7.33 -23.60
CA ALA A 284 -6.83 8.29 -24.21
C ALA A 284 -7.50 9.09 -25.33
N GLU A 285 -8.24 8.44 -26.22
CA GLU A 285 -9.00 9.10 -27.30
C GLU A 285 -10.06 10.06 -26.73
N LYS A 286 -10.75 9.68 -25.66
CA LYS A 286 -11.78 10.51 -25.01
C LYS A 286 -11.22 11.72 -24.30
N THR A 287 -10.04 11.59 -23.70
CA THR A 287 -9.43 12.61 -22.83
C THR A 287 -8.33 13.41 -23.54
N GLY A 288 -8.03 13.09 -24.80
CA GLY A 288 -6.92 13.67 -25.54
C GLY A 288 -5.53 13.31 -24.97
N LYS A 289 -5.45 12.39 -24.02
CA LYS A 289 -4.20 11.95 -23.37
C LYS A 289 -3.46 10.91 -24.21
N ARG A 290 -2.20 10.65 -23.88
CA ARG A 290 -1.43 9.52 -24.41
C ARG A 290 -1.56 8.32 -23.49
N VAL A 291 -1.08 7.15 -23.91
CA VAL A 291 -0.89 6.00 -23.01
C VAL A 291 0.58 5.89 -22.65
N LEU A 292 0.87 5.82 -21.35
CA LEU A 292 2.19 5.47 -20.83
C LEU A 292 2.19 4.00 -20.45
N LEU A 293 2.82 3.16 -21.27
CA LEU A 293 3.10 1.77 -20.91
C LEU A 293 4.35 1.75 -20.02
N ILE A 294 4.23 1.18 -18.82
CA ILE A 294 5.36 0.91 -17.94
C ILE A 294 5.59 -0.60 -17.94
N VAL A 295 6.68 -1.05 -18.56
CA VAL A 295 7.06 -2.46 -18.58
C VAL A 295 7.97 -2.75 -17.39
N GLY A 296 7.65 -3.79 -16.62
CA GLY A 296 8.36 -4.15 -15.39
C GLY A 296 7.73 -5.36 -14.71
N GLY A 297 8.02 -5.56 -13.43
CA GLY A 297 7.46 -6.66 -12.65
C GLY A 297 7.62 -6.45 -11.15
N ASP A 298 6.92 -7.24 -10.33
CA ASP A 298 6.98 -7.12 -8.87
C ASP A 298 8.38 -7.45 -8.29
N TRP A 299 9.17 -8.23 -9.04
CA TRP A 299 10.58 -8.53 -8.72
C TRP A 299 11.51 -7.32 -8.90
N CYS A 300 11.07 -6.28 -9.61
CA CYS A 300 11.88 -5.14 -10.02
C CYS A 300 11.85 -4.06 -8.93
N ILE A 301 12.98 -3.88 -8.24
CA ILE A 301 13.14 -2.88 -7.17
C ILE A 301 12.87 -1.47 -7.73
N ASP A 302 13.53 -1.10 -8.84
CA ASP A 302 13.40 0.22 -9.45
C ASP A 302 11.97 0.51 -9.96
N CYS A 303 11.20 -0.53 -10.31
CA CYS A 303 9.81 -0.38 -10.72
C CYS A 303 8.93 0.06 -9.54
N ARG A 304 9.19 -0.48 -8.35
CA ARG A 304 8.50 -0.05 -7.12
C ARG A 304 8.98 1.33 -6.69
N MET A 305 10.28 1.63 -6.80
CA MET A 305 10.83 2.97 -6.56
C MET A 305 10.13 4.03 -7.41
N LEU A 306 9.85 3.71 -8.68
CA LEU A 306 9.15 4.60 -9.59
C LEU A 306 7.71 4.88 -9.11
N ASP A 307 6.98 3.85 -8.71
CA ASP A 307 5.60 4.00 -8.23
C ASP A 307 5.51 4.95 -7.04
N LEU A 308 6.47 4.84 -6.12
CA LEU A 308 6.56 5.72 -4.95
C LEU A 308 6.99 7.11 -5.33
N PHE A 309 8.02 7.23 -6.17
CA PHE A 309 8.51 8.51 -6.65
C PHE A 309 7.39 9.31 -7.33
N ILE A 310 6.57 8.67 -8.18
CA ILE A 310 5.42 9.33 -8.78
C ILE A 310 4.33 9.57 -7.74
N GLY A 311 3.92 8.56 -6.98
CA GLY A 311 2.75 8.65 -6.09
C GLY A 311 2.94 9.51 -4.85
N GLU A 312 4.19 9.76 -4.41
CA GLU A 312 4.51 10.65 -3.29
C GLU A 312 4.75 12.09 -3.72
N ASN A 313 5.19 12.31 -4.96
CA ASN A 313 5.38 13.65 -5.51
C ASN A 313 4.09 14.11 -6.21
N GLN A 314 3.26 14.86 -5.50
CA GLN A 314 1.96 15.34 -6.01
C GLN A 314 2.09 16.12 -7.32
N THR A 315 3.18 16.86 -7.54
CA THR A 315 3.43 17.59 -8.79
C THR A 315 3.64 16.61 -9.95
N ILE A 316 4.47 15.58 -9.74
CA ILE A 316 4.72 14.55 -10.75
C ILE A 316 3.46 13.71 -10.99
N ALA A 317 2.79 13.26 -9.93
CA ALA A 317 1.52 12.53 -10.04
C ALA A 317 0.49 13.32 -10.87
N ALA A 318 0.32 14.62 -10.56
CA ALA A 318 -0.60 15.48 -11.30
C ALA A 318 -0.20 15.61 -12.77
N GLN A 319 1.08 15.80 -13.10
CA GLN A 319 1.54 15.92 -14.48
C GLN A 319 1.43 14.59 -15.25
N VAL A 320 1.74 13.46 -14.63
CA VAL A 320 1.53 12.13 -15.23
C VAL A 320 0.04 11.91 -15.48
N LYS A 321 -0.81 12.17 -14.49
CA LYS A 321 -2.27 12.07 -14.60
C LYS A 321 -2.83 12.99 -15.69
N GLN A 322 -2.24 14.17 -15.88
CA GLN A 322 -2.67 15.13 -16.90
C GLN A 322 -2.28 14.66 -18.32
N ALA A 323 -1.06 14.14 -18.49
CA ALA A 323 -0.53 13.79 -19.81
C ALA A 323 -0.90 12.38 -20.28
N PHE A 324 -1.08 11.44 -19.35
CA PHE A 324 -1.14 10.02 -19.66
C PHE A 324 -2.31 9.27 -19.00
N ILE A 325 -2.73 8.21 -19.66
CA ILE A 325 -3.36 7.03 -19.07
C ILE A 325 -2.25 6.01 -18.83
N VAL A 326 -2.02 5.57 -17.60
CA VAL A 326 -0.89 4.67 -17.28
C VAL A 326 -1.32 3.21 -17.29
N VAL A 327 -0.55 2.35 -17.96
CA VAL A 327 -0.77 0.90 -18.01
C VAL A 327 0.52 0.18 -17.66
N LYS A 328 0.49 -0.64 -16.61
CA LYS A 328 1.61 -1.54 -16.30
C LYS A 328 1.52 -2.82 -17.12
N VAL A 329 2.66 -3.25 -17.65
CA VAL A 329 2.81 -4.49 -18.43
C VAL A 329 3.83 -5.38 -17.72
N ASN A 330 3.38 -6.57 -17.31
CA ASN A 330 4.24 -7.53 -16.63
C ASN A 330 5.34 -8.07 -17.57
N TYR A 331 6.54 -8.21 -17.03
CA TYR A 331 7.66 -8.92 -17.61
C TYR A 331 8.32 -9.73 -16.50
N SER A 332 8.04 -11.03 -16.44
CA SER A 332 8.56 -11.92 -15.39
C SER A 332 8.80 -13.33 -15.92
N GLU A 333 9.39 -14.22 -15.11
CA GLU A 333 9.60 -15.63 -15.50
C GLU A 333 8.30 -16.37 -15.82
N GLU A 334 7.19 -15.97 -15.18
CA GLU A 334 5.87 -16.56 -15.38
C GLU A 334 5.26 -16.15 -16.73
N ASN A 335 5.43 -14.88 -17.13
CA ASN A 335 4.96 -14.36 -18.40
C ASN A 335 5.76 -13.12 -18.81
N LEU A 336 6.53 -13.27 -19.88
CA LEU A 336 7.35 -12.20 -20.48
C LEU A 336 6.53 -11.28 -21.41
N ASN A 337 5.29 -11.63 -21.73
CA ASN A 337 4.45 -10.93 -22.70
C ASN A 337 5.14 -10.72 -24.07
N GLU A 338 5.95 -11.69 -24.52
CA GLU A 338 6.80 -11.58 -25.72
C GLU A 338 6.02 -11.21 -26.98
N ASP A 339 4.87 -11.85 -27.22
CA ASP A 339 4.04 -11.59 -28.39
C ASP A 339 3.59 -10.11 -28.44
N PHE A 340 3.16 -9.57 -27.30
CA PHE A 340 2.74 -8.18 -27.18
C PHE A 340 3.92 -7.20 -27.26
N LEU A 341 5.05 -7.52 -26.61
CA LEU A 341 6.22 -6.63 -26.56
C LEU A 341 7.05 -6.65 -27.84
N SER A 342 6.95 -7.69 -28.67
CA SER A 342 7.70 -7.85 -29.93
C SER A 342 7.47 -6.75 -30.97
N GLN A 343 6.41 -5.96 -30.81
CA GLN A 343 6.08 -4.82 -31.67
C GLN A 343 6.80 -3.52 -31.27
N TYR A 344 7.47 -3.48 -30.12
CA TYR A 344 8.19 -2.32 -29.59
C TYR A 344 9.71 -2.50 -29.68
N PRO A 345 10.51 -1.43 -29.55
CA PRO A 345 11.96 -1.54 -29.44
C PRO A 345 12.41 -2.46 -28.31
N GLU A 346 13.59 -3.03 -28.46
CA GLU A 346 14.20 -3.92 -27.46
C GLU A 346 14.41 -3.17 -26.13
N ILE A 347 14.08 -3.84 -25.02
CA ILE A 347 14.18 -3.29 -23.67
C ILE A 347 15.51 -3.72 -23.06
N GLU A 348 16.35 -2.74 -22.69
CA GLU A 348 17.63 -2.99 -22.02
C GLU A 348 17.57 -2.84 -20.50
N TRP A 349 16.51 -2.22 -19.96
CA TRP A 349 16.38 -1.87 -18.55
C TRP A 349 14.91 -1.75 -18.12
N PHE A 350 14.63 -2.08 -16.86
CA PHE A 350 13.31 -1.96 -16.23
C PHE A 350 13.34 -1.03 -15.00
N PRO A 351 12.31 -0.21 -14.74
CA PRO A 351 11.11 -0.06 -15.56
C PRO A 351 11.43 0.56 -16.92
N HIS A 352 10.69 0.19 -17.96
CA HIS A 352 10.85 0.79 -19.29
C HIS A 352 9.57 1.50 -19.69
N PHE A 353 9.67 2.67 -20.31
CA PHE A 353 8.50 3.41 -20.77
C PHE A 353 8.33 3.27 -22.27
N PHE A 354 7.10 2.98 -22.69
CA PHE A 354 6.65 3.25 -24.05
C PHE A 354 5.52 4.26 -24.03
N ILE A 355 5.63 5.28 -24.87
CA ILE A 355 4.61 6.30 -25.06
C ILE A 355 3.85 5.96 -26.33
N ILE A 356 2.53 5.82 -26.20
CA ILE A 356 1.61 5.52 -27.29
C ILE A 356 0.68 6.73 -27.46
N GLU A 357 0.55 7.22 -28.70
CA GLU A 357 -0.42 8.25 -29.04
C GLU A 357 -1.86 7.74 -28.85
N ASN A 358 -2.82 8.67 -28.74
CA ASN A 358 -4.23 8.33 -28.53
C ASN A 358 -4.85 7.51 -29.68
N ASP A 359 -4.26 7.53 -30.87
CA ASP A 359 -4.66 6.72 -32.02
C ASP A 359 -4.06 5.31 -32.03
N GLY A 360 -3.25 4.98 -31.00
CA GLY A 360 -2.57 3.70 -30.85
C GLY A 360 -1.21 3.61 -31.54
N SER A 361 -0.73 4.69 -32.17
CA SER A 361 0.60 4.70 -32.78
C SER A 361 1.71 4.86 -31.73
N PHE A 362 2.80 4.13 -31.91
CA PHE A 362 3.99 4.24 -31.06
C PHE A 362 4.67 5.60 -31.27
N ALA A 363 4.91 6.33 -30.19
CA ALA A 363 5.59 7.63 -30.21
C ALA A 363 7.08 7.49 -29.84
N GLU A 364 7.37 6.99 -28.64
CA GLU A 364 8.73 6.97 -28.09
C GLU A 364 8.92 5.85 -27.06
N ALA A 365 10.18 5.44 -26.90
CA ALA A 365 10.65 4.54 -25.86
C ALA A 365 11.67 5.28 -24.98
N LEU A 366 11.57 5.16 -23.66
CA LEU A 366 12.50 5.75 -22.72
C LEU A 366 13.09 4.67 -21.81
N ASP A 367 14.41 4.54 -21.84
CA ASP A 367 15.15 3.86 -20.79
C ASP A 367 15.14 4.74 -19.53
N THR A 368 14.49 4.27 -18.48
CA THR A 368 14.26 5.10 -17.29
C THR A 368 15.53 5.50 -16.55
N ARG A 369 16.69 4.91 -16.85
CA ARG A 369 17.98 5.40 -16.35
C ARG A 369 18.28 6.83 -16.81
N GLU A 370 17.71 7.27 -17.92
CA GLU A 370 17.85 8.64 -18.43
C GLU A 370 17.22 9.68 -17.50
N VAL A 371 16.19 9.29 -16.73
CA VAL A 371 15.53 10.13 -15.72
C VAL A 371 15.98 9.81 -14.29
N MET A 372 17.12 9.12 -14.15
CA MET A 372 17.73 8.82 -12.86
C MET A 372 19.06 9.56 -12.66
N THR A 373 19.42 9.80 -11.40
CA THR A 373 20.72 10.29 -10.95
C THR A 373 21.15 9.45 -9.75
N ASP A 374 22.40 8.95 -9.77
CA ASP A 374 22.99 8.15 -8.68
C ASP A 374 22.11 6.96 -8.21
N GLY A 375 21.41 6.32 -9.16
CA GLY A 375 20.56 5.16 -8.89
C GLY A 375 19.19 5.49 -8.29
N LYS A 376 18.75 6.76 -8.31
CA LYS A 376 17.42 7.19 -7.88
C LYS A 376 16.73 8.00 -8.96
N PHE A 377 15.40 7.98 -9.01
CA PHE A 377 14.63 8.88 -9.88
C PHE A 377 14.89 10.32 -9.49
N ASP A 378 15.21 11.14 -10.49
CA ASP A 378 15.57 12.54 -10.32
C ASP A 378 14.36 13.40 -10.69
N GLU A 379 13.87 14.18 -9.73
CA GLU A 379 12.68 15.03 -9.90
C GLU A 379 12.79 15.97 -11.11
N VAL A 380 13.94 16.63 -11.29
CA VAL A 380 14.11 17.61 -12.36
C VAL A 380 14.11 16.92 -13.71
N LYS A 381 14.87 15.83 -13.86
CA LYS A 381 14.91 15.08 -15.13
C LYS A 381 13.56 14.47 -15.48
N PHE A 382 12.82 13.98 -14.48
CA PHE A 382 11.51 13.41 -14.70
C PHE A 382 10.49 14.48 -15.11
N LEU A 383 10.51 15.65 -14.49
CA LEU A 383 9.69 16.79 -14.90
C LEU A 383 10.05 17.30 -16.30
N ASP A 384 11.34 17.34 -16.64
CA ASP A 384 11.81 17.69 -17.99
C ASP A 384 11.32 16.67 -19.03
N PHE A 385 11.32 15.38 -18.69
CA PHE A 385 10.69 14.35 -19.51
C PHE A 385 9.21 14.63 -19.71
N LEU A 386 8.44 14.85 -18.63
CA LEU A 386 7.00 15.10 -18.69
C LEU A 386 6.66 16.37 -19.50
N ALA A 387 7.50 17.40 -19.43
CA ALA A 387 7.32 18.64 -20.18
C ALA A 387 7.25 18.42 -21.70
N ASN A 388 7.92 17.39 -22.23
CA ASN A 388 7.87 17.05 -23.67
C ASN A 388 6.55 16.40 -24.08
N TRP A 389 5.77 15.93 -23.12
CA TRP A 389 4.52 15.18 -23.34
C TRP A 389 3.27 15.91 -22.86
N GLN A 390 3.44 17.11 -22.32
CA GLN A 390 2.33 18.03 -22.13
C GLN A 390 1.65 18.25 -23.48
N SER A 391 0.31 18.24 -23.49
CA SER A 391 -0.46 18.41 -24.71
C SER A 391 -0.06 19.71 -25.40
N ASN A 392 0.55 19.60 -26.59
CA ASN A 392 0.70 20.74 -27.49
C ASN A 392 -0.72 21.15 -27.92
N GLU A 393 -1.27 22.18 -27.29
CA GLU A 393 -2.44 22.91 -27.79
C GLU A 393 -2.08 23.66 -29.09
N THR A 394 -1.77 22.93 -30.16
CA THR A 394 -1.75 23.48 -31.51
C THR A 394 -3.05 23.12 -32.20
N GLY A 395 -4.04 24.01 -32.04
CA GLY A 395 -5.07 24.18 -33.07
C GLY A 395 -6.51 23.76 -32.72
N VAL A 396 -7.02 24.08 -31.53
CA VAL A 396 -8.46 24.33 -31.33
C VAL A 396 -8.61 25.45 -30.30
N THR A 397 -9.48 26.41 -30.62
CA THR A 397 -9.88 27.52 -29.75
C THR A 397 -10.38 27.01 -28.39
N SER A 398 -9.88 27.61 -27.31
CA SER A 398 -10.36 27.54 -25.92
C SER A 398 -11.78 26.94 -25.75
N ASN A 399 -11.88 25.78 -25.08
CA ASN A 399 -12.86 25.48 -24.04
C ASN A 399 -12.73 24.03 -23.51
N ASN A 400 -12.44 23.94 -22.21
CA ASN A 400 -13.15 23.12 -21.21
C ASN A 400 -13.10 21.58 -21.31
N ASP A 401 -12.05 20.97 -20.75
CA ASP A 401 -12.04 19.52 -20.38
C ASP A 401 -11.82 19.28 -18.87
N SER A 402 -11.88 20.35 -18.06
CA SER A 402 -12.12 20.21 -16.62
C SER A 402 -13.63 20.13 -16.40
N LEU A 403 -14.09 19.14 -15.63
CA LEU A 403 -15.48 19.09 -15.14
C LEU A 403 -15.87 20.39 -14.42
N TYR A 404 -14.89 21.03 -13.82
CA TYR A 404 -15.02 22.19 -12.97
C TYR A 404 -14.64 23.45 -13.74
N PHE A 405 -15.54 24.43 -13.69
CA PHE A 405 -15.25 25.79 -14.11
C PHE A 405 -14.35 26.51 -13.09
N VAL A 406 -14.44 26.11 -11.81
CA VAL A 406 -13.49 26.42 -10.74
C VAL A 406 -13.24 25.13 -9.95
N ASP A 407 -12.01 24.62 -10.01
CA ASP A 407 -11.60 23.30 -9.52
C ASP A 407 -10.87 23.33 -8.17
N GLU A 408 -10.51 24.50 -7.66
CA GLU A 408 -9.79 24.69 -6.39
C GLU A 408 -10.58 25.53 -5.37
N TYR A 409 -10.34 25.26 -4.08
CA TYR A 409 -10.85 26.09 -2.99
C TYR A 409 -9.90 27.26 -2.68
N ASP A 410 -9.85 28.24 -3.58
CA ASP A 410 -8.92 29.37 -3.43
C ASP A 410 -9.53 30.52 -2.58
N PRO A 411 -8.90 30.90 -1.44
CA PRO A 411 -9.32 32.04 -0.62
C PRO A 411 -9.20 33.42 -1.29
N GLU A 412 -8.39 33.56 -2.34
CA GLU A 412 -8.19 34.82 -3.07
C GLU A 412 -9.17 35.00 -4.23
N ARG A 413 -9.90 33.94 -4.63
CA ARG A 413 -10.91 34.02 -5.70
C ARG A 413 -12.13 34.82 -5.28
N ASN A 414 -12.75 35.46 -6.28
CA ASN A 414 -14.00 36.16 -6.14
C ASN A 414 -15.17 35.31 -6.67
N PRO A 415 -15.93 34.62 -5.80
CA PRO A 415 -17.01 33.75 -6.24
C PRO A 415 -18.18 34.49 -6.92
N GLU A 416 -18.38 35.79 -6.65
CA GLU A 416 -19.38 36.58 -7.38
C GLU A 416 -19.00 36.75 -8.85
N ALA A 417 -17.71 36.99 -9.12
CA ALA A 417 -17.19 37.11 -10.48
C ALA A 417 -17.20 35.76 -11.20
N ASP A 418 -16.88 34.68 -10.49
CA ASP A 418 -16.90 33.32 -11.05
C ASP A 418 -18.33 32.88 -11.42
N VAL A 419 -19.32 33.12 -10.56
CA VAL A 419 -20.73 32.84 -10.88
C VAL A 419 -21.19 33.67 -12.07
N LEU A 420 -20.87 34.98 -12.10
CA LEU A 420 -21.22 35.83 -13.22
C LEU A 420 -20.61 35.31 -14.54
N ALA A 421 -19.35 34.89 -14.53
CA ALA A 421 -18.71 34.29 -15.69
C ALA A 421 -19.36 32.96 -16.10
N ALA A 422 -19.72 32.13 -15.12
CA ALA A 422 -20.38 30.85 -15.34
C ALA A 422 -21.78 30.99 -15.97
N THR A 423 -22.53 32.07 -15.67
CA THR A 423 -23.87 32.28 -16.27
C THR A 423 -23.84 32.33 -17.80
N ALA A 424 -22.81 32.93 -18.40
CA ALA A 424 -22.67 33.01 -19.85
C ALA A 424 -22.52 31.61 -20.47
N THR A 425 -21.66 30.78 -19.88
CA THR A 425 -21.45 29.39 -20.31
C THR A 425 -22.69 28.53 -20.06
N ALA A 426 -23.31 28.67 -18.89
CA ALA A 426 -24.52 27.96 -18.50
C ALA A 426 -25.68 28.21 -19.47
N GLN A 427 -25.88 29.46 -19.89
CA GLN A 427 -26.89 29.82 -20.90
C GLN A 427 -26.55 29.26 -22.29
N ALA A 428 -25.28 29.34 -22.70
CA ALA A 428 -24.84 28.86 -24.02
C ALA A 428 -24.96 27.33 -24.14
N GLU A 429 -24.67 26.60 -23.07
CA GLU A 429 -24.66 25.14 -23.05
C GLU A 429 -25.97 24.53 -22.52
N ASN A 430 -26.94 25.36 -22.13
CA ASN A 430 -28.17 24.94 -21.46
C ASN A 430 -27.90 24.05 -20.24
N LYS A 431 -27.08 24.57 -19.32
CA LYS A 431 -26.64 23.96 -18.06
C LYS A 431 -27.09 24.80 -16.87
N ASN A 432 -27.27 24.16 -15.72
CA ASN A 432 -27.41 24.85 -14.43
C ASN A 432 -26.02 25.07 -13.83
N ILE A 433 -25.92 25.84 -12.73
CA ILE A 433 -24.66 26.06 -12.03
C ILE A 433 -24.68 25.30 -10.72
N LEU A 434 -23.65 24.51 -10.42
CA LEU A 434 -23.49 23.80 -9.16
C LEU A 434 -22.36 24.42 -8.36
N LEU A 435 -22.67 25.07 -7.26
CA LEU A 435 -21.68 25.52 -6.29
C LEU A 435 -21.40 24.41 -5.29
N VAL A 436 -20.13 24.06 -5.14
CA VAL A 436 -19.63 23.17 -4.08
C VAL A 436 -18.93 24.05 -3.06
N VAL A 437 -19.60 24.38 -1.96
CA VAL A 437 -19.03 25.22 -0.90
C VAL A 437 -18.26 24.34 0.08
N GLY A 438 -17.01 24.68 0.36
CA GLY A 438 -16.10 23.88 1.19
C GLY A 438 -14.72 24.51 1.27
N GLY A 439 -13.69 23.74 1.62
CA GLY A 439 -12.31 24.22 1.66
C GLY A 439 -11.32 23.07 1.69
N ASP A 440 -10.03 23.33 1.51
CA ASP A 440 -9.01 22.26 1.49
C ASP A 440 -8.86 21.52 2.83
N TRP A 441 -9.29 22.12 3.93
CA TRP A 441 -9.35 21.50 5.26
C TRP A 441 -10.48 20.45 5.40
N CYS A 442 -11.42 20.40 4.44
CA CYS A 442 -12.66 19.62 4.53
C CYS A 442 -12.48 18.21 3.95
N ILE A 443 -12.34 17.21 4.83
CA ILE A 443 -12.20 15.79 4.43
C ILE A 443 -13.35 15.32 3.53
N TRP A 444 -14.61 15.65 3.86
CA TRP A 444 -15.77 15.26 3.05
C TRP A 444 -15.80 15.93 1.67
N CYS A 445 -15.16 17.10 1.51
CA CYS A 445 -15.04 17.78 0.22
C CYS A 445 -14.08 17.04 -0.71
N HIS A 446 -13.00 16.48 -0.15
CA HIS A 446 -12.08 15.58 -0.86
C HIS A 446 -12.76 14.25 -1.20
N ILE A 447 -13.49 13.65 -0.25
CA ILE A 447 -14.27 12.42 -0.50
C ILE A 447 -15.31 12.65 -1.61
N LEU A 448 -15.96 13.81 -1.65
CA LEU A 448 -16.92 14.14 -2.71
C LEU A 448 -16.23 14.26 -4.07
N SER A 449 -15.05 14.89 -4.12
CA SER A 449 -14.27 15.02 -5.35
C SER A 449 -13.80 13.66 -5.85
N GLU A 450 -13.22 12.82 -4.97
CA GLU A 450 -12.79 11.45 -5.27
C GLU A 450 -13.98 10.58 -5.73
N PHE A 451 -15.13 10.67 -5.06
CA PHE A 451 -16.34 9.96 -5.46
C PHE A 451 -16.83 10.36 -6.85
N ILE A 452 -16.78 11.65 -7.20
CA ILE A 452 -17.17 12.15 -8.54
C ILE A 452 -16.19 11.62 -9.59
N ASP A 453 -14.88 11.67 -9.31
CA ASP A 453 -13.83 11.21 -10.21
C ASP A 453 -13.92 9.70 -10.48
N GLU A 454 -14.16 8.90 -9.44
CA GLU A 454 -14.27 7.43 -9.53
C GLU A 454 -15.60 6.97 -10.14
N ASN A 455 -16.68 7.77 -10.08
CA ASN A 455 -17.97 7.44 -10.68
C ASN A 455 -18.17 8.16 -12.02
N LEU A 456 -17.74 7.51 -13.10
CA LEU A 456 -17.91 8.01 -14.47
C LEU A 456 -19.35 8.41 -14.84
N GLU A 457 -20.38 7.70 -14.33
CA GLU A 457 -21.78 8.09 -14.57
C GLU A 457 -22.16 9.40 -13.86
N VAL A 458 -21.64 9.62 -12.64
CA VAL A 458 -21.87 10.86 -11.87
C VAL A 458 -21.14 12.02 -12.53
N SER A 459 -19.87 11.83 -12.89
CA SER A 459 -19.08 12.81 -13.63
C SER A 459 -19.72 13.19 -14.97
N ALA A 460 -20.18 12.20 -15.76
CA ALA A 460 -20.88 12.45 -17.01
C ALA A 460 -22.22 13.19 -16.81
N ALA A 461 -22.96 12.88 -15.74
CA ALA A 461 -24.20 13.58 -15.40
C ALA A 461 -23.93 15.05 -15.00
N LEU A 462 -22.87 15.31 -14.23
CA LEU A 462 -22.42 16.65 -13.90
C LEU A 462 -21.99 17.42 -15.15
N GLN A 463 -21.10 16.85 -15.96
CA GLN A 463 -20.59 17.47 -17.18
C GLN A 463 -21.72 17.80 -18.15
N LYS A 464 -22.75 16.96 -18.23
CA LYS A 464 -23.91 17.18 -19.11
C LYS A 464 -24.84 18.28 -18.59
N GLY A 465 -25.09 18.34 -17.28
CA GLY A 465 -26.15 19.16 -16.71
C GLY A 465 -25.70 20.46 -16.05
N PHE A 466 -24.42 20.58 -15.69
CA PHE A 466 -23.96 21.59 -14.76
C PHE A 466 -22.64 22.25 -15.17
N ILE A 467 -22.48 23.51 -14.77
CA ILE A 467 -21.21 24.22 -14.65
C ILE A 467 -20.82 24.18 -13.17
N VAL A 468 -19.75 23.47 -12.82
CA VAL A 468 -19.39 23.20 -11.41
C VAL A 468 -18.34 24.19 -10.92
N LEU A 469 -18.59 24.85 -9.79
CA LEU A 469 -17.67 25.81 -9.17
C LEU A 469 -17.41 25.42 -7.72
N LYS A 470 -16.15 25.28 -7.33
CA LYS A 470 -15.77 25.26 -5.91
C LYS A 470 -15.76 26.67 -5.35
N VAL A 471 -16.33 26.84 -4.15
CA VAL A 471 -16.36 28.11 -3.42
C VAL A 471 -15.70 27.91 -2.08
N ASN A 472 -14.61 28.63 -1.83
CA ASN A 472 -13.86 28.50 -0.60
C ASN A 472 -14.63 29.03 0.62
N TYR A 473 -14.54 28.30 1.71
CA TYR A 473 -14.89 28.69 3.06
C TYR A 473 -13.75 28.18 3.96
N SER A 474 -12.97 29.08 4.53
CA SER A 474 -11.77 28.77 5.30
C SER A 474 -11.56 29.79 6.42
N GLU A 475 -10.53 29.60 7.26
CA GLU A 475 -10.15 30.59 8.27
C GLU A 475 -9.65 31.89 7.62
N GLU A 476 -8.94 31.77 6.48
CA GLU A 476 -8.37 32.87 5.71
C GLU A 476 -9.46 33.71 5.05
N ASN A 477 -10.43 33.05 4.42
CA ASN A 477 -11.58 33.69 3.81
C ASN A 477 -12.81 32.77 3.84
N THR A 478 -13.85 33.21 4.54
CA THR A 478 -15.13 32.51 4.63
C THR A 478 -16.09 32.83 3.49
N ASN A 479 -15.74 33.77 2.61
CA ASN A 479 -16.64 34.32 1.57
C ASN A 479 -18.01 34.74 2.13
N SER A 480 -18.06 35.20 3.39
CA SER A 480 -19.30 35.50 4.10
C SER A 480 -20.20 36.55 3.43
N GLY A 481 -19.63 37.52 2.72
CA GLY A 481 -20.39 38.50 1.94
C GLY A 481 -21.18 37.84 0.80
N PHE A 482 -20.51 37.00 0.01
CA PHE A 482 -21.12 36.22 -1.07
C PHE A 482 -22.10 35.18 -0.52
N LEU A 483 -21.71 34.41 0.48
CA LEU A 483 -22.53 33.31 1.00
C LEU A 483 -23.77 33.76 1.77
N ALA A 484 -23.82 35.01 2.26
CA ALA A 484 -24.97 35.56 2.97
C ALA A 484 -26.26 35.64 2.12
N GLN A 485 -26.16 35.53 0.79
CA GLN A 485 -27.33 35.50 -0.09
C GLN A 485 -28.01 34.13 -0.21
N TYR A 486 -27.37 33.07 0.31
CA TYR A 486 -27.88 31.71 0.28
C TYR A 486 -28.39 31.27 1.67
N PRO A 487 -29.22 30.20 1.75
CA PRO A 487 -29.60 29.59 3.01
C PRO A 487 -28.39 29.23 3.88
N SER A 488 -28.57 29.24 5.19
CA SER A 488 -27.51 28.90 6.15
C SER A 488 -26.97 27.49 5.90
N ILE A 489 -25.65 27.37 5.85
CA ILE A 489 -24.94 26.11 5.70
C ILE A 489 -24.72 25.49 7.10
N SER A 490 -25.14 24.24 7.28
CA SER A 490 -25.03 23.49 8.52
C SER A 490 -23.85 22.51 8.54
N GLY A 491 -23.26 22.21 7.37
CA GLY A 491 -22.12 21.32 7.20
C GLY A 491 -21.48 21.48 5.81
N TYR A 492 -20.24 21.00 5.66
CA TYR A 492 -19.46 21.07 4.41
C TYR A 492 -19.03 19.66 3.96
N PRO A 493 -18.98 19.37 2.65
CA PRO A 493 -19.33 20.26 1.54
C PRO A 493 -20.84 20.56 1.51
N HIS A 494 -21.22 21.74 1.04
CA HIS A 494 -22.62 22.10 0.81
C HIS A 494 -22.85 22.39 -0.66
N LEU A 495 -23.97 21.93 -1.22
CA LEU A 495 -24.28 22.12 -2.63
C LEU A 495 -25.38 23.17 -2.80
N PHE A 496 -25.13 24.17 -3.64
CA PHE A 496 -26.17 25.05 -4.15
C PHE A 496 -26.33 24.85 -5.65
N VAL A 497 -27.57 24.61 -6.09
CA VAL A 497 -27.91 24.59 -7.50
C VAL A 497 -28.49 25.94 -7.87
N LEU A 498 -27.90 26.61 -8.85
CA LEU A 498 -28.44 27.82 -9.46
C LEU A 498 -28.92 27.51 -10.89
N ASP A 499 -29.87 28.30 -11.38
CA ASP A 499 -30.24 28.27 -12.78
C ASP A 499 -29.16 28.92 -13.66
N SER A 500 -29.37 28.93 -14.98
CA SER A 500 -28.43 29.55 -15.92
C SER A 500 -28.28 31.07 -15.76
N ASN A 501 -29.14 31.74 -14.98
CA ASN A 501 -29.06 33.17 -14.67
C ASN A 501 -28.36 33.44 -13.33
N GLY A 502 -27.98 32.39 -12.59
CA GLY A 502 -27.40 32.49 -11.25
C GLY A 502 -28.44 32.60 -10.13
N GLU A 503 -29.72 32.35 -10.40
CA GLU A 503 -30.77 32.33 -9.38
C GLU A 503 -30.80 30.99 -8.64
N LEU A 504 -30.87 31.01 -7.31
CA LEU A 504 -30.90 29.79 -6.50
C LEU A 504 -32.15 28.94 -6.79
N LEU A 505 -31.92 27.71 -7.24
CA LEU A 505 -32.95 26.68 -7.41
C LEU A 505 -33.07 25.80 -6.17
N HIS A 506 -31.93 25.39 -5.60
CA HIS A 506 -31.92 24.42 -4.51
C HIS A 506 -30.69 24.52 -3.60
N SER A 507 -30.89 24.19 -2.33
CA SER A 507 -29.86 24.09 -1.30
C SER A 507 -29.85 22.66 -0.76
N GLN A 508 -28.71 21.99 -0.85
CA GLN A 508 -28.58 20.57 -0.57
C GLN A 508 -27.44 20.31 0.43
N GLU A 509 -27.81 19.85 1.62
CA GLU A 509 -26.87 19.23 2.56
C GLU A 509 -26.39 17.90 1.97
N THR A 510 -25.08 17.68 2.01
CA THR A 510 -24.47 16.50 1.39
C THR A 510 -24.63 15.22 2.21
N SER A 511 -24.91 15.34 3.51
CA SER A 511 -25.24 14.22 4.40
C SER A 511 -26.43 13.36 3.90
N ALA A 512 -27.38 13.97 3.20
CA ALA A 512 -28.52 13.26 2.60
C ALA A 512 -28.12 12.46 1.34
N LEU A 513 -26.92 12.68 0.80
CA LEU A 513 -26.37 12.01 -0.37
C LEU A 513 -25.33 10.94 0.00
N GLU A 514 -24.92 10.89 1.27
CA GLU A 514 -23.86 10.01 1.79
C GLU A 514 -24.32 8.56 2.01
N SER A 515 -23.38 7.62 1.95
CA SER A 515 -23.56 6.22 2.37
C SER A 515 -22.24 5.63 2.86
N GLY A 516 -22.21 5.22 4.13
CA GLY A 516 -21.01 4.68 4.76
C GLY A 516 -19.91 5.74 4.85
N ASN A 517 -18.74 5.44 4.29
CA ASN A 517 -17.58 6.33 4.29
C ASN A 517 -17.43 7.11 2.96
N SER A 518 -18.48 7.17 2.13
CA SER A 518 -18.48 7.88 0.83
C SER A 518 -19.91 8.33 0.48
N TYR A 519 -20.18 8.60 -0.79
CA TYR A 519 -21.49 9.00 -1.32
C TYR A 519 -22.23 7.83 -1.97
N ASN A 520 -23.56 7.91 -1.99
CA ASN A 520 -24.38 6.94 -2.70
C ASN A 520 -24.57 7.38 -4.16
N ARG A 521 -24.03 6.58 -5.07
CA ARG A 521 -24.14 6.76 -6.53
C ARG A 521 -25.56 6.99 -7.03
N GLU A 522 -26.51 6.15 -6.63
CA GLU A 522 -27.89 6.23 -7.13
C GLU A 522 -28.59 7.48 -6.60
N VAL A 523 -28.38 7.82 -5.31
CA VAL A 523 -28.93 9.04 -4.71
C VAL A 523 -28.34 10.28 -5.37
N MET A 524 -27.03 10.30 -5.64
CA MET A 524 -26.37 11.41 -6.34
C MET A 524 -26.91 11.56 -7.77
N LEU A 525 -27.02 10.47 -8.54
CA LEU A 525 -27.56 10.54 -9.90
C LEU A 525 -29.00 11.03 -9.92
N ASN A 526 -29.83 10.60 -8.98
CA ASN A 526 -31.21 11.09 -8.84
C ASN A 526 -31.25 12.59 -8.51
N PHE A 527 -30.36 13.06 -7.62
CA PHE A 527 -30.20 14.48 -7.32
C PHE A 527 -29.81 15.28 -8.58
N LEU A 528 -28.77 14.83 -9.30
CA LEU A 528 -28.29 15.50 -10.51
C LEU A 528 -29.33 15.51 -11.62
N GLN A 529 -30.06 14.41 -11.80
CA GLN A 529 -31.14 14.35 -12.78
C GLN A 529 -32.26 15.33 -12.44
N LEU A 530 -32.70 15.36 -11.18
CA LEU A 530 -33.78 16.23 -10.71
C LEU A 530 -33.44 17.71 -10.92
N TRP A 531 -32.18 18.09 -10.71
CA TRP A 531 -31.72 19.47 -10.76
C TRP A 531 -30.99 19.86 -12.04
N SER A 532 -30.87 18.94 -13.00
CA SER A 532 -30.43 19.27 -14.35
C SER A 532 -31.47 20.15 -15.07
N PRO A 533 -31.05 20.99 -16.04
CA PRO A 533 -31.99 21.75 -16.86
C PRO A 533 -33.01 20.84 -17.51
N GLN A 534 -34.28 21.14 -17.30
CA GLN A 534 -35.37 20.40 -17.93
C GLN A 534 -35.51 20.84 -19.40
N PRO A 535 -35.74 19.91 -20.33
CA PRO A 535 -35.83 20.19 -21.76
C PRO A 535 -37.05 21.02 -22.18
#